data_AF-S7V8U2-F1
#
_entry.id   AF-S7V8U2-F1
#
_cell.length_a   1.000
_cell.length_b   1.000
_cell.length_c   1.000
_cell.angle_alpha   90.00
_cell.angle_beta   90.00
_cell.angle_gamma   90.00
#
_symmetry.space_group_name_H-M   'P 1'
#
loop_
_entity.id
_entity.type
_entity.pdbx_description
1 polymer ?
#
loop_
_entity_poly.entity_id
_entity_poly.type
_entity_poly.pdbx_seq_one_letter_code
_entity_poly.pdbx_strand_id
1 'polypeptide(L)' 'MNTIQQSYESGEMSEYNYIGQGTYNGETVFYFASCCPLCNWALIIQDCSGDRIEGNYTLEDLEDKKVIWKSADSECFN' A
#
# COMPACT_ATOMS: atom_id res chain seq x y z
N MET A 1 -7.19 14.89 -12.91
CA MET A 1 -6.30 13.88 -12.32
C MET A 1 -6.97 13.41 -11.05
N ASN A 2 -7.44 12.16 -11.01
CA ASN A 2 -7.84 11.55 -9.74
C ASN A 2 -6.56 11.11 -9.03
N THR A 3 -6.40 11.46 -7.77
CA THR A 3 -5.23 11.03 -6.98
C THR A 3 -5.34 9.54 -6.67
N ILE A 4 -4.21 8.87 -6.44
CA ILE A 4 -4.19 7.43 -6.15
C ILE A 4 -5.04 7.11 -4.91
N GLN A 5 -5.06 8.01 -3.93
CA GLN A 5 -5.96 7.93 -2.78
C GLN A 5 -7.45 7.85 -3.19
N GLN A 6 -7.89 8.68 -4.14
CA GLN A 6 -9.28 8.65 -4.63
C GLN A 6 -9.65 7.33 -5.31
N SER A 7 -8.70 6.68 -5.99
CA SER A 7 -8.96 5.34 -6.58
C SER A 7 -9.06 4.23 -5.53
N TYR A 8 -8.39 4.38 -4.39
CA TYR A 8 -8.43 3.41 -3.28
C TYR A 8 -9.66 3.61 -2.39
N GLU A 9 -10.16 4.84 -2.27
CA GLU A 9 -11.40 5.17 -1.55
C GLU A 9 -12.68 4.79 -2.34
N SER A 10 -12.62 4.73 -3.67
CA SER A 10 -13.80 4.49 -4.53
C SER A 10 -13.92 3.06 -5.07
N GLY A 11 -13.01 2.16 -4.73
CA GLY A 11 -13.00 0.78 -5.20
C GLY A 11 -13.90 -0.13 -4.36
N GLU A 12 -14.48 -1.18 -4.96
CA GLU A 12 -15.00 -2.30 -4.18
C GLU A 12 -13.84 -2.84 -3.31
N MET A 13 -14.09 -3.10 -2.02
CA MET A 13 -13.10 -3.58 -1.04
C MET A 13 -12.14 -2.52 -0.48
N SER A 14 -12.51 -1.23 -0.51
CA SER A 14 -11.74 -0.12 0.10
C SER A 14 -11.39 -0.34 1.57
N GLU A 15 -12.27 -1.02 2.31
CA GLU A 15 -12.11 -1.39 3.73
C GLU A 15 -10.93 -2.35 3.98
N TYR A 16 -10.45 -3.03 2.94
CA TYR A 16 -9.29 -3.91 3.01
C TYR A 16 -8.01 -3.27 2.51
N ASN A 17 -8.05 -2.02 2.04
CA ASN A 17 -6.90 -1.34 1.46
C ASN A 17 -6.26 -0.37 2.46
N TYR A 18 -4.94 -0.27 2.43
CA TYR A 18 -4.19 0.66 3.26
C TYR A 18 -2.92 1.14 2.57
N ILE A 19 -2.42 2.28 3.05
CA ILE A 19 -1.17 2.88 2.61
C ILE A 19 -0.20 2.82 3.77
N GLY A 20 1.00 2.33 3.51
CA GLY A 20 2.09 2.35 4.46
C GLY A 20 3.34 3.03 3.91
N GLN A 21 4.27 3.26 4.83
CA GLN A 21 5.63 3.71 4.56
C GLN A 21 6.57 2.63 5.10
N GLY A 22 7.62 2.32 4.36
CA GLY A 22 8.68 1.43 4.81
C GLY A 22 10.01 1.77 4.14
N THR A 23 10.98 0.89 4.31
CA THR A 23 12.30 0.98 3.70
C THR A 23 12.50 -0.17 2.72
N TYR A 24 12.93 0.13 1.50
CA TYR A 24 13.31 -0.85 0.48
C TYR A 24 14.70 -0.51 -0.05
N ASN A 25 15.65 -1.44 0.02
CA ASN A 25 17.06 -1.22 -0.38
C ASN A 25 17.70 0.04 0.26
N GLY A 26 17.34 0.36 1.50
CA GLY A 26 17.85 1.52 2.23
C GLY A 26 17.16 2.85 1.89
N GLU A 27 16.20 2.86 0.98
CA GLU A 27 15.43 4.05 0.60
C GLU A 27 14.02 4.00 1.18
N THR A 28 13.48 5.16 1.55
CA THR A 28 12.07 5.27 1.98
C THR A 28 11.16 5.08 0.78
N VAL A 29 10.17 4.18 0.94
CA VAL A 29 9.12 3.93 -0.06
C VAL A 29 7.74 4.02 0.55
N PHE A 30 6.76 4.35 -0.28
CA PHE A 30 5.34 4.26 0.04
C PHE A 30 4.77 3.03 -0.62
N TYR A 31 3.96 2.27 0.11
CA TYR A 31 3.38 1.05 -0.40
C TYR A 31 1.87 1.03 -0.24
N PHE A 32 1.20 0.45 -1.23
CA PHE A 32 -0.24 0.26 -1.28
C PHE A 32 -0.52 -1.23 -1.22
N ALA A 33 -1.22 -1.64 -0.17
CA ALA A 33 -1.42 -3.03 0.16
C ALA A 33 -2.88 -3.32 0.49
N SER A 34 -3.22 -4.60 0.48
CA SER A 34 -4.50 -5.09 0.96
C SER A 34 -4.29 -6.16 2.04
N CYS A 35 -5.15 -6.20 3.06
CA CYS A 35 -5.17 -7.29 4.03
C CYS A 35 -6.21 -8.37 3.68
N CYS A 36 -6.90 -8.25 2.54
CA CYS A 36 -7.94 -9.19 2.15
C CYS A 36 -7.37 -10.59 1.88
N PRO A 37 -7.76 -11.62 2.67
CA PRO A 37 -7.19 -12.97 2.56
C PRO A 37 -7.70 -13.76 1.34
N LEU A 38 -8.82 -13.33 0.75
CA LEU A 38 -9.47 -13.98 -0.39
C LEU A 38 -9.26 -13.23 -1.72
N CYS A 39 -8.58 -12.09 -1.68
CA CYS A 39 -8.36 -11.25 -2.84
C CYS A 39 -7.04 -11.61 -3.52
N ASN A 40 -7.04 -11.62 -4.84
CA ASN A 40 -5.81 -11.58 -5.61
C ASN A 40 -5.34 -10.13 -5.73
N TRP A 41 -4.43 -9.72 -4.86
CA TRP A 41 -3.84 -8.39 -4.86
C TRP A 41 -2.31 -8.48 -4.99
N ALA A 42 -1.70 -7.43 -5.53
CA ALA A 42 -0.26 -7.30 -5.64
C ALA A 42 0.18 -6.03 -4.91
N LEU A 43 1.32 -6.11 -4.21
CA LEU A 43 1.92 -4.94 -3.56
C LEU A 43 2.36 -3.94 -4.62
N ILE A 44 2.00 -2.68 -4.41
CA ILE A 44 2.51 -1.55 -5.20
C ILE A 44 3.45 -0.77 -4.30
N ILE A 45 4.66 -0.49 -4.77
CA ILE A 45 5.62 0.37 -4.08
C ILE A 45 5.97 1.57 -4.97
N GLN A 46 6.14 2.73 -4.34
CA GLN A 46 6.51 3.98 -4.98
C GLN A 46 7.63 4.65 -4.19
N ASP A 47 8.52 5.32 -4.91
CA ASP A 47 9.55 6.16 -4.31
C ASP A 47 8.98 7.51 -3.82
N CYS A 48 9.85 8.37 -3.30
CA CYS A 48 9.48 9.71 -2.84
C CYS A 48 8.99 10.66 -3.94
N SER A 49 9.28 10.35 -5.22
CA SER A 49 8.80 11.09 -6.38
C SER A 49 7.39 10.67 -6.80
N GLY A 50 6.90 9.54 -6.25
CA GLY A 50 5.65 8.90 -6.64
C GLY A 50 5.81 7.96 -7.82
N ASP A 51 7.04 7.69 -8.26
CA ASP A 51 7.32 6.77 -9.35
C ASP A 51 7.23 5.33 -8.85
N ARG A 52 6.55 4.48 -9.64
CA ARG A 52 6.43 3.06 -9.33
C ARG A 52 7.77 2.39 -9.52
N ILE A 53 8.20 1.62 -8.52
CA ILE A 53 9.33 0.71 -8.68
C ILE A 53 8.77 -0.57 -9.32
N GLU A 54 9.36 -1.01 -10.43
CA GLU A 54 8.92 -2.17 -11.22
C GLU A 54 9.61 -3.47 -10.80
N GLY A 55 8.84 -4.54 -10.60
CA GLY A 55 9.34 -5.80 -10.05
C GLY A 55 8.28 -6.60 -9.28
N ASN A 56 8.70 -7.71 -8.69
CA ASN A 56 7.87 -8.53 -7.82
C ASN A 56 8.37 -8.42 -6.39
N TYR A 57 7.53 -7.89 -5.51
CA TYR A 57 7.86 -7.62 -4.11
C TYR A 57 6.66 -7.97 -3.24
N THR A 58 6.97 -8.24 -2.00
CA THR A 58 6.02 -8.56 -0.95
C THR A 58 6.26 -7.63 0.24
N LEU A 59 5.34 -7.65 1.20
CA LEU A 59 5.51 -6.90 2.44
C LEU A 59 6.74 -7.37 3.25
N GLU A 60 7.25 -8.58 2.99
CA GLU A 60 8.45 -9.12 3.66
C GLU A 60 9.74 -8.44 3.19
N ASP A 61 9.75 -7.90 1.96
CA ASP A 61 10.89 -7.20 1.37
C ASP A 61 11.07 -5.78 1.94
N LEU A 62 10.10 -5.30 2.73
CA LEU A 62 10.10 -3.95 3.31
C LEU A 62 10.51 -3.98 4.78
N GLU A 63 11.38 -3.07 5.18
CA GLU A 63 11.79 -2.84 6.56
C GLU A 63 11.03 -1.65 7.16
N ASP A 64 11.04 -1.52 8.50
CA ASP A 64 10.48 -0.37 9.25
C ASP A 64 9.06 0.07 8.84
N LYS A 65 8.24 -0.91 8.45
CA LYS A 65 6.88 -0.70 7.96
C LYS A 65 6.00 -0.03 9.01
N LYS A 66 5.29 1.01 8.58
CA LYS A 66 4.21 1.65 9.34
C LYS A 66 3.02 1.95 8.44
N VAL A 67 1.81 1.70 8.93
CA VAL A 67 0.59 2.16 8.27
C VAL A 67 0.48 3.67 8.48
N ILE A 68 0.36 4.44 7.39
CA ILE A 68 0.21 5.90 7.44
C ILE A 68 -1.20 6.36 7.11
N TRP A 69 -1.97 5.52 6.42
CA TRP A 69 -3.38 5.75 6.13
C TRP A 69 -4.13 4.44 5.91
N LYS A 70 -5.38 4.41 6.34
CA LYS A 70 -6.37 3.38 6.04
C LYS A 70 -7.76 4.02 6.11
N SER A 71 -8.76 3.38 5.50
CA SER A 71 -10.13 3.88 5.57
C SER A 71 -10.67 3.85 7.02
N ALA A 72 -11.69 4.65 7.30
CA ALA A 72 -12.28 4.73 8.64
C ALA A 72 -12.95 3.42 9.08
N ASP A 73 -13.44 2.64 8.13
CA ASP A 73 -14.05 1.33 8.25
C ASP A 73 -13.07 0.18 8.00
N SER A 74 -11.76 0.46 8.01
CA SER A 74 -10.72 -0.50 7.66
C SER A 74 -10.80 -1.79 8.50
N GLU A 75 -10.89 -2.93 7.82
CA GLU A 75 -10.80 -4.28 8.37
C GLU A 75 -9.33 -4.72 8.60
N CYS A 76 -8.36 -3.94 8.11
CA CYS A 76 -6.95 -4.22 8.36
C CYS A 76 -6.52 -3.88 9.79
N PHE A 77 -6.09 -4.92 10.53
CA PHE A 77 -5.44 -4.79 11.83
C PHE A 77 -4.01 -4.24 11.66
N ASN A 78 -3.62 -3.34 12.56
CA ASN A 78 -2.28 -2.71 12.59
C ASN A 78 -1.23 -3.65 13.19
#